data_AF-A0A814LZ20-F1
#
_entry.id   AF-A0A814LZ20-F1
#
_cell.length_a   1.000
_cell.length_b   1.000
_cell.length_c   1.000
_cell.angle_alpha   90.00
_cell.angle_beta   90.00
_cell.angle_gamma   90.00
#
_symmetry.space_group_name_H-M   'P 1'
#
loop_
_entity.id
_entity.type
_entity.pdbx_description
1 polymer ?
#
loop_
_entity_poly.entity_id
_entity_poly.type
_entity_poly.pdbx_seq_one_letter_code
_entity_poly.pdbx_strand_id
1 'polypeptide(L)'
;MSSRHFSHSWKDVELFLTSIGSMTNKTCHKWKNILVNKDFNDFTIEERGGKRGDSFWDCYPDLELEAKQFVFEECSKIEAPFTSGTLVIFIDNRFYELNNLKKVNQRLVRSVESCKLDLRRFGAKFT
;
A
#
# COMPACT_ATOMS: atom_id res chain seq x y z
N MET A 1 -19.10 3.91 30.69
CA MET A 1 -20.25 4.73 30.25
C MET A 1 -21.15 3.86 29.38
N SER A 2 -22.44 3.78 29.69
CA SER A 2 -23.44 3.14 28.82
C SER A 2 -23.89 4.13 27.75
N SER A 3 -24.25 3.63 26.57
CA SER A 3 -24.87 4.48 25.56
C SER A 3 -26.28 4.80 26.04
N ARG A 4 -26.65 6.09 26.16
CA ARG A 4 -27.89 6.53 26.85
C ARG A 4 -29.19 5.89 26.32
N HIS A 5 -29.16 5.36 25.09
CA HIS A 5 -30.31 4.77 24.41
C HIS A 5 -30.18 3.27 24.11
N PHE A 6 -29.07 2.63 24.48
CA PHE A 6 -28.88 1.20 24.30
C PHE A 6 -28.50 0.55 25.62
N SER A 7 -29.18 -0.52 26.00
CA SER A 7 -28.95 -1.29 27.24
C SER A 7 -27.61 -2.04 27.27
N HIS A 8 -26.73 -1.77 26.32
CA HIS A 8 -25.40 -2.37 26.22
C HIS A 8 -24.35 -1.39 26.72
N SER A 9 -23.39 -1.91 27.49
CA SER A 9 -22.24 -1.11 27.84
C SER A 9 -21.42 -0.86 26.58
N TRP A 10 -20.76 0.29 26.54
CA TRP A 10 -19.90 0.65 25.43
C TRP A 10 -18.76 -0.38 25.21
N LYS A 11 -18.34 -1.04 26.29
CA LYS A 11 -17.33 -2.11 26.28
C LYS A 11 -17.86 -3.40 25.64
N ASP A 12 -19.13 -3.73 25.84
CA ASP A 12 -19.75 -4.92 25.25
C ASP A 12 -19.89 -4.77 23.73
N VAL A 13 -20.25 -3.57 23.28
CA VAL A 13 -20.30 -3.24 21.85
C VAL A 13 -18.91 -3.34 21.23
N GLU A 14 -17.86 -2.84 21.91
CA GLU A 14 -16.49 -2.94 21.41
C GLU A 14 -15.98 -4.39 21.35
N LEU A 15 -16.28 -5.21 22.35
CA LEU A 15 -15.95 -6.64 22.36
C LEU A 15 -16.66 -7.40 21.23
N PHE A 16 -17.94 -7.12 21.01
CA PHE A 16 -18.71 -7.69 19.90
C PHE A 16 -18.15 -7.25 18.54
N LEU A 17 -17.87 -5.95 18.35
CA LEU A 17 -17.27 -5.47 17.10
C LEU A 17 -15.90 -6.11 16.84
N THR A 18 -15.11 -6.30 17.88
CA THR A 18 -13.81 -7.00 17.80
C THR A 18 -13.99 -8.46 17.39
N SER A 19 -14.98 -9.17 17.94
CA SER A 19 -15.19 -10.59 17.64
C SER A 19 -15.65 -10.85 16.21
N ILE A 20 -16.33 -9.90 15.58
CA ILE A 20 -16.73 -9.96 14.16
C ILE A 20 -15.72 -9.31 13.21
N GLY A 21 -14.55 -8.88 13.71
CA GLY A 21 -13.52 -8.20 12.90
C GLY A 21 -13.93 -6.81 12.40
N SER A 22 -14.95 -6.20 13.00
CA SER A 22 -15.44 -4.86 12.65
C SER A 22 -14.59 -3.77 13.30
N MET A 23 -14.78 -2.52 12.86
CA MET A 23 -14.02 -1.38 13.34
C MET A 23 -14.39 -1.04 14.79
N THR A 24 -13.40 -1.16 15.68
CA THR A 24 -13.50 -0.69 17.07
C THR A 24 -13.34 0.82 17.13
N ASN A 25 -13.71 1.41 18.27
CA ASN A 25 -13.60 2.87 18.43
C ASN A 25 -12.16 3.35 18.50
N LYS A 26 -11.23 2.56 19.06
CA LYS A 26 -9.79 2.88 18.94
C LYS A 26 -9.39 3.05 17.49
N THR A 27 -9.86 2.15 16.63
CA THR A 27 -9.63 2.20 15.18
C THR A 27 -10.31 3.41 14.57
N CYS A 28 -11.60 3.67 14.85
CA CYS A 28 -12.31 4.86 14.37
C CYS A 28 -11.65 6.17 14.81
N HIS A 29 -11.15 6.26 16.03
CA HIS A 29 -10.47 7.44 16.57
C HIS A 29 -9.10 7.65 15.92
N LYS A 30 -8.33 6.58 15.70
CA LYS A 30 -7.11 6.62 14.88
C LYS A 30 -7.42 7.20 13.50
N TRP A 31 -8.47 6.70 12.84
CA TRP A 31 -8.86 7.16 11.50
C TRP A 31 -9.37 8.59 11.46
N LYS A 32 -10.18 9.00 12.43
CA LYS A 32 -10.61 10.39 12.56
C LYS A 32 -9.39 11.31 12.67
N ASN A 33 -8.39 10.95 13.46
CA ASN A 33 -7.18 11.74 13.61
C ASN A 33 -6.37 11.80 12.30
N ILE A 34 -6.21 10.68 11.60
CA ILE A 34 -5.53 10.62 10.28
C ILE A 34 -6.26 11.53 9.27
N LEU A 35 -7.59 11.47 9.22
CA LEU A 35 -8.41 12.27 8.31
C LEU A 35 -8.34 13.77 8.64
N VAL A 36 -8.43 14.14 9.92
CA VAL A 36 -8.36 15.54 10.39
C VAL A 36 -6.97 16.12 10.19
N ASN A 37 -5.92 15.33 10.45
CA ASN A 37 -4.53 15.76 10.30
C ASN A 37 -4.02 15.65 8.86
N LYS A 38 -4.88 15.25 7.91
CA LYS A 38 -4.58 15.09 6.47
C LYS A 38 -3.36 14.19 6.20
N ASP A 39 -3.16 13.16 7.03
CA ASP A 39 -2.13 12.17 6.75
C ASP A 39 -2.62 11.15 5.71
N PHE A 40 -2.69 11.62 4.47
CA PHE A 40 -3.19 10.83 3.33
C PHE A 40 -2.29 9.63 3.02
N ASN A 41 -1.02 9.69 3.43
CA ASN A 41 -0.07 8.58 3.28
C ASN A 41 -0.48 7.41 4.19
N ASP A 42 -0.79 7.68 5.46
CA ASP A 42 -1.26 6.63 6.39
C ASP A 42 -2.63 6.05 5.99
N PHE A 43 -3.50 6.88 5.41
CA PHE A 43 -4.79 6.45 4.89
C PHE A 43 -4.67 5.50 3.68
N THR A 44 -3.74 5.79 2.77
CA THR A 44 -3.53 5.01 1.53
C THR A 44 -2.75 3.71 1.76
N ILE A 45 -1.95 3.63 2.84
CA ILE A 45 -1.18 2.43 3.21
C ILE A 45 -2.09 1.27 3.64
N GLU A 46 -3.17 1.52 4.38
CA GLU A 46 -4.05 0.45 4.91
C GLU A 46 -5.18 0.02 3.95
N GLU A 47 -5.19 0.51 2.70
CA GLU A 47 -6.12 0.09 1.63
C GLU A 47 -7.63 0.25 1.93
N ARG A 48 -8.01 1.10 2.90
CA ARG A 48 -9.43 1.32 3.25
C ARG A 48 -10.00 2.54 2.52
N GLY A 49 -10.84 2.30 1.50
CA GLY A 49 -11.45 3.37 0.70
C GLY A 49 -12.53 2.99 -0.34
N GLY A 50 -12.98 1.73 -0.39
CA GLY A 50 -13.98 1.31 -1.39
C GLY A 50 -13.41 1.14 -2.81
N LYS A 51 -14.24 0.57 -3.70
CA LYS A 51 -13.91 -0.01 -5.03
C LYS A 51 -12.73 0.68 -5.74
N ARG A 52 -11.62 -0.06 -5.85
CA ARG A 52 -10.47 0.27 -6.69
C ARG A 52 -10.94 0.36 -8.15
N GLY A 53 -10.51 1.41 -8.87
CA GLY A 53 -10.22 1.21 -10.29
C GLY A 53 -9.02 0.26 -10.39
N ASP A 54 -8.95 -0.54 -11.44
CA ASP A 54 -7.93 -1.58 -11.61
C ASP A 54 -6.53 -1.05 -11.24
N SER A 55 -5.89 -1.69 -10.27
CA SER A 55 -4.55 -1.33 -9.85
C SER A 55 -3.57 -1.61 -11.00
N PHE A 56 -2.44 -0.90 -11.06
CA PHE A 56 -1.41 -1.18 -12.07
C PHE A 56 -1.01 -2.67 -12.08
N TRP A 57 -0.95 -3.29 -10.90
CA TRP A 57 -0.63 -4.71 -10.75
C TRP A 57 -1.78 -5.63 -11.16
N ASP A 58 -3.03 -5.16 -11.09
CA ASP A 58 -4.19 -5.93 -11.56
C ASP A 58 -4.14 -6.10 -13.09
N CYS A 59 -3.57 -5.11 -13.80
CA CYS A 59 -3.33 -5.20 -15.25
C CYS A 59 -2.04 -5.94 -15.62
N TYR A 60 -1.06 -6.00 -14.72
CA TYR A 60 0.26 -6.61 -14.97
C TYR A 60 0.71 -7.50 -13.79
N PRO A 61 0.01 -8.63 -13.53
CA PRO A 61 0.31 -9.50 -12.39
C PRO A 61 1.67 -10.18 -12.50
N ASP A 62 2.09 -10.56 -13.71
CA ASP A 62 3.40 -11.18 -13.94
C ASP A 62 4.53 -10.19 -13.63
N LEU A 63 4.34 -8.93 -13.99
CA LEU A 63 5.28 -7.86 -13.67
C LEU A 63 5.38 -7.61 -12.16
N GLU A 64 4.29 -7.81 -11.40
CA GLU A 64 4.31 -7.73 -9.93
C GLU A 64 5.19 -8.82 -9.32
N LEU A 65 5.08 -10.05 -9.82
CA LEU A 65 5.90 -11.18 -9.34
C LEU A 65 7.39 -10.93 -9.61
N GLU A 66 7.72 -10.51 -10.83
CA GLU A 66 9.10 -10.18 -11.21
C GLU A 66 9.65 -8.99 -10.39
N ALA A 67 8.83 -7.95 -10.17
CA ALA A 67 9.23 -6.81 -9.35
C ALA A 67 9.51 -7.22 -7.90
N LYS A 68 8.69 -8.10 -7.30
CA LYS A 68 8.93 -8.63 -5.95
C LYS A 68 10.23 -9.43 -5.89
N GLN A 69 10.46 -10.28 -6.88
CA GLN A 69 11.69 -11.07 -6.96
C GLN A 69 12.92 -10.18 -7.10
N PHE A 70 12.87 -9.19 -8.00
CA PHE A 70 13.94 -8.21 -8.18
C PHE A 70 14.26 -7.46 -6.88
N VAL A 71 13.23 -6.97 -6.17
CA VAL A 71 13.44 -6.29 -4.87
C VAL A 71 14.09 -7.23 -3.86
N PHE A 72 13.64 -8.48 -3.79
CA PHE A 72 14.21 -9.46 -2.86
C PHE A 72 15.69 -9.73 -3.17
N GLU A 73 16.03 -9.91 -4.44
CA GLU A 73 17.41 -10.15 -4.89
C GLU A 73 18.32 -8.93 -4.63
N GLU A 74 17.86 -7.72 -4.97
CA GLU A 74 18.63 -6.49 -4.72
C GLU A 74 18.87 -6.25 -3.23
N CYS A 75 17.85 -6.46 -2.40
CA CYS A 75 17.96 -6.32 -0.93
C CYS A 75 18.80 -7.43 -0.27
N SER A 76 19.03 -8.54 -0.96
CA SER A 76 19.84 -9.66 -0.44
C SER A 76 21.35 -9.48 -0.69
N LYS A 77 21.76 -8.45 -1.44
CA LYS A 77 23.17 -8.16 -1.72
C LYS A 77 23.86 -7.52 -0.52
N ILE A 78 25.15 -7.83 -0.35
CA ILE A 78 26.00 -7.35 0.76
C ILE A 78 26.16 -5.82 0.70
N GLU A 79 26.34 -5.26 -0.49
CA GLU A 79 26.32 -3.83 -0.75
C GLU A 79 25.15 -3.54 -1.70
N ALA A 80 24.06 -3.00 -1.16
CA ALA A 80 22.85 -2.72 -1.92
C ALA A 80 22.53 -1.21 -1.83
N PRO A 81 22.95 -0.38 -2.80
CA PRO A 81 22.44 0.98 -2.96
C PRO A 81 21.01 0.96 -3.53
N PHE A 82 20.21 -0.03 -3.12
CA PHE A 82 18.86 -0.21 -3.59
C PHE A 82 18.01 0.99 -3.15
N THR A 83 17.31 1.60 -4.09
CA THR A 83 16.42 2.73 -3.82
C THR A 83 15.09 2.50 -4.50
N SER A 84 14.05 3.24 -4.11
CA SER A 84 12.80 3.21 -4.87
C SER A 84 12.98 3.58 -6.35
N GLY A 85 14.03 4.34 -6.69
CA GLY A 85 14.39 4.66 -8.07
C GLY A 85 14.85 3.46 -8.89
N THR A 86 15.59 2.51 -8.30
CA THR A 86 16.02 1.29 -9.02
C THR A 86 14.83 0.41 -9.38
N LEU A 87 13.85 0.30 -8.49
CA LEU A 87 12.59 -0.39 -8.78
C LEU A 87 11.79 0.28 -9.91
N VAL A 88 11.73 1.62 -9.92
CA VAL A 88 11.00 2.35 -10.97
C VAL A 88 11.61 2.08 -12.35
N ILE A 89 12.95 2.11 -12.45
CA ILE A 89 13.66 1.85 -13.70
C ILE A 89 13.41 0.41 -14.16
N PHE A 90 13.45 -0.55 -13.22
CA PHE A 90 13.14 -1.95 -13.52
C PHE A 90 11.73 -2.12 -14.10
N ILE A 91 10.71 -1.57 -13.43
CA ILE A 91 9.31 -1.66 -13.86
C ILE A 91 9.12 -1.01 -15.23
N ASP A 92 9.74 0.15 -15.44
CA ASP A 92 9.64 0.89 -16.70
C ASP A 92 10.21 0.08 -17.87
N ASN A 93 11.42 -0.46 -17.73
CA ASN A 93 12.04 -1.28 -18.77
C ASN A 93 11.20 -2.53 -19.09
N ARG A 94 10.79 -3.28 -18.06
CA ARG A 94 9.99 -4.50 -18.24
C ARG A 94 8.62 -4.21 -18.83
N PHE A 95 7.99 -3.08 -18.49
CA PHE A 95 6.72 -2.68 -19.10
C PHE A 95 6.85 -2.48 -20.62
N TYR A 96 7.90 -1.81 -21.09
CA TYR A 96 8.13 -1.60 -22.52
C TYR A 96 8.47 -2.90 -23.25
N GLU A 97 9.25 -3.78 -22.60
CA GLU A 97 9.55 -5.11 -23.13
C GLU A 97 8.29 -5.97 -23.28
N LEU A 98 7.46 -6.06 -22.24
CA LEU A 98 6.23 -6.86 -22.24
C LEU A 98 5.24 -6.40 -23.32
N ASN A 99 5.15 -5.09 -23.55
CA ASN A 99 4.24 -4.53 -24.54
C ASN A 99 4.86 -4.39 -25.95
N ASN A 100 6.12 -4.80 -26.15
CA ASN A 100 6.87 -4.58 -27.40
C ASN A 100 6.86 -3.11 -27.87
N LEU A 101 6.91 -2.17 -26.92
CA LEU A 101 6.86 -0.74 -27.19
C LEU A 101 8.26 -0.12 -27.14
N LYS A 102 8.54 0.83 -28.03
CA LYS A 102 9.75 1.66 -27.93
C LYS A 102 9.46 2.89 -27.09
N LYS A 103 10.29 3.14 -26.08
CA LYS A 103 10.21 4.33 -25.25
C LYS A 103 10.58 5.57 -26.07
N VAL A 104 9.60 6.44 -26.31
CA VAL A 104 9.78 7.69 -27.10
C VAL A 104 10.08 8.90 -26.20
N ASN A 105 9.62 8.87 -24.95
CA ASN A 105 9.73 9.98 -23.99
C ASN A 105 10.50 9.56 -22.73
N GLN A 106 11.09 10.51 -22.01
CA GLN A 106 11.74 10.26 -20.71
C GLN A 106 10.75 10.06 -19.54
N ARG A 107 9.45 9.96 -19.81
CA ARG A 107 8.45 9.70 -18.77
C ARG A 107 8.56 8.28 -18.27
N LEU A 108 8.37 8.11 -16.96
CA LEU A 108 8.35 6.81 -16.30
C LEU A 108 6.91 6.30 -16.26
N VAL A 109 6.72 5.00 -16.48
CA VAL A 109 5.40 4.33 -16.38
C VAL A 109 4.83 4.49 -14.97
N ARG A 110 5.69 4.53 -13.96
CA ARG A 110 5.34 4.72 -12.56
C ARG A 110 6.21 5.78 -11.89
N SER A 111 5.63 6.50 -10.93
CA SER A 111 6.37 7.48 -10.13
C SER A 111 7.14 6.79 -9.00
N VAL A 112 8.21 7.46 -8.54
CA VAL A 112 9.05 6.99 -7.42
C VAL A 112 8.23 6.87 -6.14
N GLU A 113 7.29 7.79 -5.91
CA GLU A 113 6.39 7.78 -4.76
C GLU A 113 5.48 6.55 -4.77
N SER A 114 4.97 6.16 -5.95
CA SER A 114 4.13 4.97 -6.09
C SER A 114 4.92 3.69 -5.79
N CYS A 115 6.18 3.62 -6.22
CA CYS A 115 7.06 2.48 -5.95
C CYS A 115 7.50 2.41 -4.48
N LYS A 116 7.57 3.54 -3.76
CA LYS A 116 7.77 3.52 -2.30
C LYS A 116 6.60 2.85 -1.58
N LEU A 117 5.37 3.09 -2.04
CA LEU A 117 4.18 2.42 -1.49
C LEU A 117 4.20 0.93 -1.82
N ASP A 118 4.59 0.54 -3.03
CA ASP A 118 4.73 -0.87 -3.41
C ASP A 118 5.79 -1.56 -2.55
N LEU A 119 6.95 -0.94 -2.32
CA LEU A 119 7.98 -1.51 -1.46
C LEU A 119 7.49 -1.77 -0.05
N ARG A 120 6.69 -0.87 0.52
CA ARG A 120 6.04 -1.10 1.82
C ARG A 120 5.07 -2.28 1.76
N ARG A 121 4.28 -2.41 0.68
CA ARG A 121 3.39 -3.56 0.45
C ARG A 121 4.14 -4.87 0.29
N PHE A 122 5.32 -4.84 -0.32
CA PHE A 122 6.19 -5.99 -0.48
C PHE A 122 6.90 -6.37 0.84
N GLY A 123 6.73 -5.58 1.90
CA GLY A 123 7.26 -5.86 3.24
C GLY A 123 8.54 -5.09 3.60
N ALA A 124 9.01 -4.17 2.76
CA ALA A 124 10.16 -3.33 3.07
C ALA A 124 9.83 -2.36 4.21
N LYS A 125 10.68 -2.33 5.23
CA LYS A 125 10.61 -1.38 6.34
C LYS A 125 11.67 -0.31 6.13
N PHE A 126 11.24 0.92 5.85
CA PHE A 126 12.12 2.08 5.83
C PHE A 126 12.19 2.63 7.26
N THR A 127 13.37 2.59 7.86
CA THR A 127 13.69 3.25 9.14
C THR A 127 13.89 4.74 8.94
#